data_AF-A0A817Q8G8-F1
#
_entry.id   AF-A0A817Q8G8-F1
#
_cell.length_a   1.000
_cell.length_b   1.000
_cell.length_c   1.000
_cell.angle_alpha   90.00
_cell.angle_beta   90.00
_cell.angle_gamma   90.00
#
_symmetry.space_group_name_H-M   'P 1'
#
loop_
_entity.id
_entity.type
_entity.pdbx_description
1 polymer ?
#
loop_
_entity_poly.entity_id
_entity_poly.type
_entity_poly.pdbx_seq_one_letter_code
_entity_poly.pdbx_strand_id
1 'polypeptide(L)'
;MGASESAVINVNFNRSNAFYYAGEKLTGNVSFQNIQNKLKIEEILLELIGELGYPTQQIRWRRDTKGRSHKEPYTDCHRVTFLKVPVSIVRSVHRQKKLTLRESSYSIPFELSLPDCLPPTLISSSPEHPYVKYYTRLTFDKPWSSLDTIPTYSLIICPRVHLFHMGNADAPVEFTNHNRKKIQLNGSILRGGILPGQNLSIQLDLTNPKQHQIKRIEATFIQHRQIANIRDQQIIFNCNLPGIYQFQEPILKQVFDLSLPTTYLPPTYEFTTTHNNSSFGIFIHYELILAVKTVGIFSDFQVSVPVMVGTESLSDRPQQQQFSDQFSKSAMVESILDQNGSPPSYEMAMRNELK
;
A
#
# COMPACT_ATOMS: atom_id res chain seq x y z
N MET A 1 -23.61 24.10 -27.94
CA MET A 1 -23.14 23.43 -26.72
C MET A 1 -21.63 23.31 -26.84
N GLY A 2 -20.90 24.28 -26.28
CA GLY A 2 -19.43 24.27 -26.30
C GLY A 2 -18.94 23.62 -25.01
N ALA A 3 -18.12 22.56 -25.13
CA ALA A 3 -17.41 21.99 -23.99
C ALA A 3 -16.45 23.07 -23.46
N SER A 4 -16.73 23.62 -22.27
CA SER A 4 -15.89 24.65 -21.70
C SER A 4 -14.59 24.02 -21.21
N GLU A 5 -13.49 24.29 -21.90
CA GLU A 5 -12.11 24.01 -21.49
C GLU A 5 -11.72 24.87 -20.28
N SER A 6 -12.48 24.83 -19.19
CA SER A 6 -12.56 25.94 -18.25
C SER A 6 -11.38 26.12 -17.29
N ALA A 7 -10.49 25.12 -17.14
CA ALA A 7 -9.24 25.25 -16.39
C ALA A 7 -8.33 24.04 -16.64
N VAL A 8 -7.01 24.27 -16.72
CA VAL A 8 -6.01 23.21 -16.58
C VAL A 8 -5.61 23.12 -15.12
N ILE A 9 -5.73 21.93 -14.54
CA ILE A 9 -5.51 21.67 -13.12
C ILE A 9 -4.49 20.53 -12.98
N ASN A 10 -3.46 20.75 -12.17
CA ASN A 10 -2.41 19.79 -11.90
C ASN A 10 -2.09 19.72 -10.40
N VAL A 11 -2.05 18.51 -9.84
CA VAL A 11 -1.53 18.26 -8.49
C VAL A 11 -0.11 17.75 -8.62
N ASN A 12 0.85 18.51 -8.09
CA ASN A 12 2.27 18.18 -8.12
C ASN A 12 2.71 17.78 -6.72
N PHE A 13 2.99 16.50 -6.52
CA PHE A 13 3.56 16.00 -5.26
C PHE A 13 5.05 16.31 -5.19
N ASN A 14 5.58 16.55 -3.99
CA ASN A 14 7.00 16.80 -3.79
C ASN A 14 7.87 15.55 -4.07
N ARG A 15 7.30 14.34 -3.96
CA ARG A 15 7.97 13.08 -4.34
C ARG A 15 7.59 12.67 -5.76
N SER A 16 8.59 12.39 -6.59
CA SER A 16 8.41 12.03 -8.00
C SER A 16 7.79 10.64 -8.23
N ASN A 17 7.95 9.71 -7.29
CA ASN A 17 7.45 8.33 -7.41
C ASN A 17 6.07 8.12 -6.77
N ALA A 18 5.47 9.16 -6.17
CA ALA A 18 4.20 9.10 -5.44
C ALA A 18 4.12 7.92 -4.42
N PHE A 19 5.26 7.52 -3.86
CA PHE A 19 5.37 6.46 -2.86
C PHE A 19 5.47 7.07 -1.46
N TYR A 20 4.60 6.60 -0.56
CA TYR A 20 4.51 7.09 0.82
C TYR A 20 4.36 5.92 1.79
N TYR A 21 4.89 6.09 2.99
CA TYR A 21 4.59 5.23 4.11
C TYR A 21 3.40 5.75 4.91
N ALA A 22 2.66 4.85 5.54
CA ALA A 22 1.66 5.22 6.55
C ALA A 22 2.33 6.09 7.65
N GLY A 23 1.59 7.07 8.17
CA GLY A 23 2.10 8.07 9.12
C GLY A 23 2.89 9.23 8.49
N GLU A 24 3.28 9.16 7.21
CA GLU A 24 4.01 10.25 6.56
C GLU A 24 3.13 11.46 6.20
N LYS A 25 3.78 12.59 5.96
CA LYS A 25 3.13 13.78 5.40
C LYS A 25 3.16 13.74 3.87
N LEU A 26 1.99 13.83 3.27
CA LEU A 26 1.78 14.07 1.85
C LEU A 26 1.82 15.57 1.59
N THR A 27 2.88 16.04 0.91
CA THR A 27 3.10 17.46 0.61
C THR A 27 3.22 17.70 -0.89
N GLY A 28 2.75 18.84 -1.36
CA GLY A 28 2.87 19.23 -2.76
C GLY A 28 2.27 20.60 -3.04
N ASN A 29 2.04 20.88 -4.32
CA ASN A 29 1.37 22.08 -4.79
C ASN A 29 0.22 21.73 -5.74
N VAL A 30 -0.92 22.38 -5.57
CA VAL A 30 -1.99 22.38 -6.57
C VAL A 30 -1.79 23.58 -7.48
N SER A 31 -1.51 23.32 -8.74
CA SER A 31 -1.35 24.33 -9.78
C SER A 31 -2.61 24.38 -10.64
N PHE A 32 -3.21 25.56 -10.78
CA PHE A 32 -4.36 25.73 -11.66
C PHE A 32 -4.24 27.02 -12.47
N GLN A 33 -4.62 26.92 -13.75
CA GLN A 33 -4.70 28.07 -14.64
C GLN A 33 -6.17 28.41 -14.86
N ASN A 34 -6.60 29.54 -14.30
CA ASN A 34 -7.93 30.06 -14.54
C ASN A 34 -7.89 30.90 -15.83
N ILE A 35 -8.54 30.41 -16.89
CA ILE A 35 -8.69 31.13 -18.15
C ILE A 35 -9.97 31.99 -18.20
N GLN A 36 -10.81 31.90 -17.16
CA GLN A 36 -12.01 32.71 -17.06
C GLN A 36 -11.68 34.03 -16.34
N ASN A 37 -12.18 35.14 -16.89
CA ASN A 37 -12.01 36.48 -16.30
C ASN A 37 -12.36 36.49 -14.79
N LYS A 38 -13.45 35.79 -14.40
CA LYS A 38 -13.89 35.66 -13.01
C LYS A 38 -14.49 34.29 -12.73
N LEU A 39 -13.78 33.47 -11.97
CA LEU A 39 -14.25 32.19 -11.45
C LEU A 39 -14.71 32.36 -10.00
N LYS A 40 -15.99 32.10 -9.72
CA LYS A 40 -16.54 32.16 -8.35
C LYS A 40 -16.60 30.76 -7.75
N ILE A 41 -15.90 30.55 -6.64
CA ILE A 41 -15.86 29.28 -5.91
C ILE A 41 -16.05 29.52 -4.42
N GLU A 42 -16.55 28.50 -3.72
CA GLU A 42 -16.68 28.54 -2.26
C GLU A 42 -15.46 27.92 -1.58
N GLU A 43 -14.99 26.80 -2.12
CA GLU A 43 -13.86 26.05 -1.60
C GLU A 43 -13.11 25.29 -2.71
N ILE A 44 -11.79 25.18 -2.57
CA ILE A 44 -10.97 24.19 -3.28
C ILE A 44 -10.58 23.12 -2.26
N LEU A 45 -11.05 21.89 -2.50
CA LEU A 45 -10.87 20.75 -1.61
C LEU A 45 -9.98 19.70 -2.27
N LEU A 46 -8.92 19.29 -1.60
CA LEU A 46 -8.15 18.10 -1.97
C LEU A 46 -8.51 16.97 -1.01
N GLU A 47 -9.04 15.87 -1.55
CA GLU A 47 -9.43 14.71 -0.76
C GLU A 47 -8.46 13.56 -1.03
N LEU A 48 -7.85 13.00 0.02
CA LEU A 48 -7.22 11.69 -0.07
C LEU A 48 -8.29 10.62 0.12
N ILE A 49 -8.38 9.69 -0.83
CA ILE A 49 -9.35 8.61 -0.84
C ILE A 49 -8.62 7.28 -0.86
N GLY A 50 -8.93 6.43 0.11
CA GLY A 50 -8.58 5.01 0.10
C GLY A 50 -9.80 4.19 -0.27
N GLU A 51 -9.67 3.41 -1.34
CA GLU A 51 -10.73 2.58 -1.89
C GLU A 51 -10.20 1.15 -2.04
N LEU A 52 -11.00 0.19 -1.60
CA LEU A 52 -10.79 -1.20 -1.95
C LEU A 52 -11.86 -1.64 -2.94
N GLY A 53 -11.51 -2.61 -3.78
CA GLY A 53 -12.48 -3.26 -4.64
C GLY A 53 -12.22 -4.76 -4.70
N TYR A 54 -13.28 -5.53 -4.85
CA TYR A 54 -13.20 -6.98 -4.98
C TYR A 54 -14.35 -7.51 -5.85
N PRO A 55 -14.09 -8.55 -6.66
CA PRO A 55 -15.12 -9.18 -7.46
C PRO A 55 -16.09 -9.97 -6.56
N THR A 56 -17.36 -10.01 -6.93
CA THR A 56 -18.33 -10.97 -6.41
C THR A 56 -19.06 -11.61 -7.58
N GLN A 57 -19.34 -12.91 -7.46
CA GLN A 57 -20.17 -13.60 -8.43
C GLN A 57 -21.63 -13.32 -8.11
N GLN A 58 -22.33 -12.73 -9.08
CA GLN A 58 -23.74 -12.44 -9.01
C GLN A 58 -24.47 -13.27 -10.08
N ILE A 59 -25.77 -13.48 -9.88
CA ILE A 59 -26.62 -14.16 -10.85
C ILE A 59 -27.66 -13.16 -11.34
N ARG A 60 -27.75 -12.94 -12.66
CA ARG A 60 -28.86 -12.20 -13.26
C ARG A 60 -29.76 -13.12 -14.06
N TRP A 61 -31.05 -12.79 -14.08
CA TRP A 61 -32.01 -13.44 -14.96
C TRP A 61 -32.04 -12.73 -16.30
N ARG A 62 -31.79 -13.44 -17.39
CA ARG A 62 -31.99 -12.95 -18.75
C ARG A 62 -33.10 -13.74 -19.43
N ARG A 63 -33.95 -13.05 -20.21
CA ARG A 63 -34.85 -13.72 -21.16
C ARG A 63 -34.15 -13.89 -22.49
N ASP A 64 -34.22 -15.09 -23.04
CA ASP A 64 -33.80 -15.35 -24.41
C ASP A 64 -34.82 -14.77 -25.42
N THR A 65 -34.49 -14.86 -26.71
CA THR A 65 -35.36 -14.43 -27.81
C THR A 65 -36.69 -15.19 -27.90
N LYS A 66 -36.81 -16.33 -27.19
CA LYS A 66 -38.03 -17.15 -27.08
C LYS A 66 -38.82 -16.85 -25.80
N GLY A 67 -38.43 -15.83 -25.03
CA GLY A 67 -39.06 -15.44 -23.77
C GLY A 67 -38.73 -16.34 -22.57
N ARG A 68 -37.84 -17.33 -22.71
CA ARG A 68 -37.43 -18.22 -21.61
C ARG A 68 -36.40 -17.52 -20.74
N SER A 69 -36.63 -17.54 -19.43
CA SER A 69 -35.70 -16.97 -18.47
C SER A 69 -34.61 -17.99 -18.13
N HIS A 70 -33.35 -17.58 -18.20
CA HIS A 70 -32.21 -18.36 -17.75
C HIS A 70 -31.35 -17.55 -16.77
N LYS A 71 -30.64 -18.25 -15.90
CA LYS A 71 -29.67 -17.67 -14.97
C LYS A 71 -28.35 -17.52 -15.71
N GLU A 72 -27.80 -16.32 -15.72
CA GLU A 72 -26.48 -16.02 -16.27
C GLU A 72 -25.59 -15.50 -15.12
N PRO A 73 -24.49 -16.19 -14.80
CA PRO A 73 -23.52 -15.67 -13.84
C PRO A 73 -22.82 -14.44 -14.44
N TYR A 74 -22.58 -13.43 -13.63
CA TYR A 74 -21.75 -12.28 -14.00
C TYR A 74 -20.91 -11.84 -12.79
N THR A 75 -19.76 -11.24 -13.08
CA THR A 75 -18.88 -10.67 -12.05
C THR A 75 -19.25 -9.21 -11.83
N ASP A 76 -19.62 -8.87 -10.60
CA ASP A 76 -19.76 -7.48 -10.17
C ASP A 76 -18.58 -7.07 -9.29
N CYS A 77 -18.11 -5.83 -9.41
CA CYS A 77 -16.99 -5.33 -8.63
C CYS A 77 -17.52 -4.42 -7.51
N HIS A 78 -17.55 -4.94 -6.29
CA HIS A 78 -17.88 -4.13 -5.12
C HIS A 78 -16.74 -3.17 -4.84
N ARG A 79 -17.06 -1.90 -4.59
CA ARG A 79 -16.10 -0.86 -4.23
C ARG A 79 -16.49 -0.24 -2.89
N VAL A 80 -15.53 -0.14 -1.99
CA VAL A 80 -15.73 0.43 -0.66
C VAL A 80 -14.68 1.50 -0.42
N THR A 81 -15.13 2.74 -0.22
CA THR A 81 -14.29 3.80 0.30
C THR A 81 -14.12 3.58 1.80
N PHE A 82 -12.89 3.34 2.23
CA PHE A 82 -12.57 3.09 3.64
C PHE A 82 -11.81 4.24 4.30
N LEU A 83 -11.24 5.13 3.49
CA LEU A 83 -10.53 6.32 3.94
C LEU A 83 -11.00 7.50 3.10
N LYS A 84 -11.34 8.59 3.78
CA LYS A 84 -11.62 9.87 3.13
C LYS A 84 -11.10 11.00 4.01
N VAL A 85 -10.03 11.67 3.57
CA VAL A 85 -9.41 12.78 4.32
C VAL A 85 -9.47 14.05 3.49
N PRO A 86 -10.42 14.96 3.78
CA PRO A 86 -10.54 16.24 3.09
C PRO A 86 -9.55 17.28 3.61
N VAL A 87 -8.90 18.02 2.71
CA VAL A 87 -8.03 19.16 3.00
C VAL A 87 -8.51 20.38 2.23
N SER A 88 -8.94 21.40 2.96
CA SER A 88 -9.29 22.69 2.37
C SER A 88 -8.02 23.42 1.98
N ILE A 89 -7.79 23.57 0.67
CA ILE A 89 -6.63 24.31 0.14
C ILE A 89 -6.95 25.80 0.12
N VAL A 90 -8.16 26.14 -0.30
CA VAL A 90 -8.65 27.51 -0.32
C VAL A 90 -10.06 27.53 0.20
N ARG A 91 -10.31 28.35 1.22
CA ARG A 91 -11.64 28.55 1.78
C ARG A 91 -11.99 30.02 1.82
N SER A 92 -13.23 30.34 1.45
CA SER A 92 -13.74 31.69 1.65
C SER A 92 -13.79 32.03 3.15
N VAL A 93 -13.27 33.20 3.52
CA VAL A 93 -13.26 33.67 4.92
C VAL A 93 -14.70 33.96 5.37
N HIS A 94 -15.05 33.61 6.62
CA HIS A 94 -16.39 33.51 7.24
C HIS A 94 -17.43 34.64 6.98
N ARG A 95 -17.07 35.76 6.35
CA ARG A 95 -17.99 36.86 5.99
C ARG A 95 -18.17 37.06 4.49
N GLN A 96 -17.29 36.52 3.65
CA GLN A 96 -17.47 36.49 2.22
C GLN A 96 -18.02 35.12 1.86
N LYS A 97 -19.20 35.05 1.26
CA LYS A 97 -19.78 33.77 0.84
C LYS A 97 -19.02 33.13 -0.33
N LYS A 98 -18.20 33.90 -1.07
CA LYS A 98 -17.59 33.47 -2.33
C LYS A 98 -16.21 34.07 -2.52
N LEU A 99 -15.26 33.23 -2.89
CA LEU A 99 -13.97 33.65 -3.44
C LEU A 99 -14.12 33.89 -4.94
N THR A 100 -13.64 35.04 -5.42
CA THR A 100 -13.56 35.32 -6.86
C THR A 100 -12.11 35.25 -7.29
N LEU A 101 -11.76 34.19 -8.01
CA LEU A 101 -10.47 34.02 -8.65
C LEU A 101 -10.48 34.76 -9.99
N ARG A 102 -9.47 35.60 -10.20
CA ARG A 102 -9.24 36.28 -11.49
C ARG A 102 -8.52 35.36 -12.46
N GLU A 103 -8.55 35.72 -13.73
CA GLU A 103 -7.72 35.08 -14.75
C GLU A 103 -6.24 35.20 -14.37
N SER A 104 -5.63 34.07 -14.02
CA SER A 104 -4.25 33.97 -13.57
C SER A 104 -3.86 32.49 -13.44
N SER A 105 -2.56 32.26 -13.35
CA SER A 105 -2.00 31.01 -12.83
C SER A 105 -1.86 31.10 -11.32
N TYR A 106 -2.22 30.02 -10.63
CA TYR A 106 -2.11 29.90 -9.19
C TYR A 106 -1.35 28.61 -8.86
N SER A 107 -0.54 28.66 -7.81
CA SER A 107 0.12 27.48 -7.25
C SER A 107 -0.01 27.56 -5.74
N ILE A 108 -0.69 26.59 -5.14
CA ILE A 108 -1.04 26.63 -3.73
C ILE A 108 -0.48 25.37 -3.06
N PRO A 109 0.36 25.52 -2.03
CA PRO A 109 0.89 24.38 -1.30
C PRO A 109 -0.20 23.68 -0.51
N PHE A 110 -0.04 22.37 -0.35
CA PHE A 110 -0.86 21.57 0.55
C PHE A 110 0.02 20.64 1.37
N GLU A 111 -0.47 20.30 2.56
CA GLU A 111 0.10 19.30 3.45
C GLU A 111 -1.04 18.49 4.06
N LEU A 112 -0.91 17.17 4.03
CA LEU A 112 -1.83 16.22 4.62
C LEU A 112 -1.04 15.16 5.38
N SER A 113 -1.45 14.82 6.60
CA SER A 113 -0.85 13.68 7.33
C SER A 113 -1.60 12.39 7.03
N LEU A 114 -0.87 11.34 6.65
CA LEU A 114 -1.43 10.01 6.45
C LEU A 114 -1.66 9.33 7.81
N PRO A 115 -2.79 8.62 8.01
CA PRO A 115 -2.95 7.75 9.17
C PRO A 115 -1.83 6.71 9.29
N ASP A 116 -1.48 6.34 10.52
CA ASP A 116 -0.42 5.36 10.81
C ASP A 116 -0.80 3.93 10.43
N CYS A 117 -2.10 3.62 10.45
CA CYS A 117 -2.63 2.28 10.21
C CYS A 117 -3.39 2.22 8.88
N LEU A 118 -2.66 2.26 7.77
CA LEU A 118 -3.22 2.10 6.42
C LEU A 118 -2.84 0.74 5.81
N PRO A 119 -3.77 0.02 5.16
CA PRO A 119 -3.39 -1.17 4.39
C PRO A 119 -2.49 -0.78 3.21
N PRO A 120 -1.58 -1.65 2.77
CA PRO A 120 -0.74 -1.36 1.62
C PRO A 120 -1.58 -1.25 0.34
N THR A 121 -1.14 -0.42 -0.60
CA THR A 121 -1.62 -0.45 -1.98
C THR A 121 -1.44 -1.87 -2.53
N LEU A 122 -2.50 -2.44 -3.10
CA LEU A 122 -2.45 -3.72 -3.81
C LEU A 122 -2.70 -3.43 -5.29
N ILE A 123 -1.63 -3.54 -6.08
CA ILE A 123 -1.68 -3.34 -7.53
C ILE A 123 -2.32 -4.58 -8.15
N SER A 124 -3.41 -4.38 -8.87
CA SER A 124 -4.05 -5.42 -9.67
C SER A 124 -3.72 -5.24 -11.14
N SER A 125 -3.33 -6.33 -11.81
CA SER A 125 -3.14 -6.40 -13.27
C SER A 125 -4.45 -6.56 -14.04
N SER A 126 -5.55 -6.97 -13.39
CA SER A 126 -6.86 -7.17 -14.01
C SER A 126 -7.98 -6.66 -13.11
N PRO A 127 -9.06 -6.07 -13.66
CA PRO A 127 -10.22 -5.64 -12.87
C PRO A 127 -10.89 -6.78 -12.08
N GLU A 128 -10.55 -8.03 -12.39
CA GLU A 128 -11.07 -9.23 -11.71
C GLU A 128 -10.36 -9.54 -10.39
N HIS A 129 -9.20 -8.97 -10.07
CA HIS A 129 -8.54 -9.23 -8.78
C HIS A 129 -8.87 -8.16 -7.73
N PRO A 130 -8.94 -8.54 -6.46
CA PRO A 130 -9.10 -7.59 -5.37
C PRO A 130 -7.95 -6.57 -5.34
N TYR A 131 -8.27 -5.32 -5.03
CA TYR A 131 -7.31 -4.24 -4.97
C TYR A 131 -7.53 -3.32 -3.77
N VAL A 132 -6.46 -2.62 -3.41
CA VAL A 132 -6.46 -1.48 -2.48
C VAL A 132 -5.73 -0.37 -3.21
N LYS A 133 -6.40 0.76 -3.42
CA LYS A 133 -5.82 1.91 -4.11
C LYS A 133 -6.03 3.18 -3.30
N TYR A 134 -5.07 4.08 -3.43
CA TYR A 134 -5.15 5.42 -2.88
C TYR A 134 -5.06 6.41 -4.02
N TYR A 135 -5.87 7.44 -3.95
CA TYR A 135 -5.80 8.53 -4.91
C TYR A 135 -6.21 9.84 -4.26
N THR A 136 -5.65 10.94 -4.75
CA THR A 136 -6.15 12.27 -4.40
C THR A 136 -7.15 12.75 -5.42
N ARG A 137 -8.18 13.45 -4.96
CA ARG A 137 -9.26 14.00 -5.75
C ARG A 137 -9.39 15.50 -5.47
N LEU A 138 -9.32 16.35 -6.50
CA LEU A 138 -9.43 17.81 -6.32
C LEU A 138 -10.81 18.33 -6.72
N THR A 139 -11.60 18.79 -5.76
CA THR A 139 -12.95 19.29 -5.97
C THR A 139 -13.00 20.81 -5.86
N PHE A 140 -13.66 21.46 -6.83
CA PHE A 140 -14.02 22.87 -6.78
C PHE A 140 -15.50 22.96 -6.41
N ASP A 141 -15.79 23.47 -5.22
CA ASP A 141 -17.17 23.65 -4.80
C ASP A 141 -17.76 24.89 -5.49
N LYS A 142 -18.69 24.64 -6.42
CA LYS A 142 -19.41 25.64 -7.22
C LYS A 142 -20.89 25.58 -6.84
N PRO A 143 -21.52 26.71 -6.48
CA PRO A 143 -22.88 26.70 -5.92
C PRO A 143 -24.01 26.27 -6.86
N TRP A 144 -23.75 26.05 -8.16
CA TRP A 144 -24.81 25.77 -9.15
C TRP A 144 -24.39 24.90 -10.34
N SER A 145 -23.21 24.27 -10.29
CA SER A 145 -22.73 23.39 -11.38
C SER A 145 -22.54 21.98 -10.86
N SER A 146 -22.93 20.98 -11.66
CA SER A 146 -22.43 19.63 -11.47
C SER A 146 -20.90 19.65 -11.46
N LEU A 147 -20.31 18.84 -10.59
CA LEU A 147 -18.85 18.70 -10.45
C LEU A 147 -18.24 18.40 -11.83
N ASP A 148 -17.49 19.36 -12.37
CA ASP A 148 -16.69 19.17 -13.58
C ASP A 148 -15.69 18.03 -13.34
N THR A 149 -15.28 17.35 -14.42
CA THR A 149 -14.37 16.20 -14.44
C THR A 149 -13.25 16.37 -13.41
N ILE A 150 -13.27 15.50 -12.39
CA ILE A 150 -12.38 15.66 -11.24
C ILE A 150 -11.05 14.96 -11.53
N PRO A 151 -9.91 15.68 -11.62
CA PRO A 151 -8.63 15.03 -11.81
C PRO A 151 -8.32 14.14 -10.60
N THR A 152 -7.86 12.92 -10.89
CA THR A 152 -7.49 11.92 -9.88
C THR A 152 -6.03 11.54 -10.07
N TYR A 153 -5.30 11.43 -8.96
CA TYR A 153 -3.87 11.09 -8.97
C TYR A 153 -3.64 9.90 -8.04
N SER A 154 -3.13 8.80 -8.60
CA SER A 154 -2.87 7.58 -7.86
C SER A 154 -1.63 7.71 -6.97
N LEU A 155 -1.69 7.10 -5.79
CA LEU A 155 -0.60 7.02 -4.82
C LEU A 155 -0.29 5.56 -4.48
N ILE A 156 0.98 5.27 -4.20
CA ILE A 156 1.37 4.01 -3.57
C ILE A 156 1.61 4.30 -2.10
N ILE A 157 0.77 3.73 -1.23
CA ILE A 157 0.91 3.86 0.22
C ILE A 157 1.25 2.48 0.79
N CYS A 158 2.22 2.43 1.69
CA CYS A 158 2.70 1.20 2.29
C CYS A 158 2.80 1.34 3.83
N PRO A 159 2.31 0.40 4.65
CA PRO A 159 2.52 0.47 6.08
C PRO A 159 3.99 0.20 6.45
N ARG A 160 4.39 0.74 7.60
CA ARG A 160 5.68 0.44 8.22
C ARG A 160 5.59 -0.88 8.96
N VAL A 161 6.33 -1.88 8.51
CA VAL A 161 6.36 -3.22 9.06
C VAL A 161 7.81 -3.56 9.36
N HIS A 162 8.17 -3.39 10.63
CA HIS A 162 9.47 -3.76 11.16
C HIS A 162 9.51 -5.26 11.42
N LEU A 163 10.36 -5.98 10.67
CA LEU A 163 10.55 -7.42 10.85
C LEU A 163 10.95 -7.79 12.28
N PHE A 164 11.72 -6.95 12.98
CA PHE A 164 12.14 -7.20 14.35
C PHE A 164 10.98 -7.36 15.35
N HIS A 165 9.86 -6.66 15.14
CA HIS A 165 8.70 -6.79 16.01
C HIS A 165 7.89 -8.07 15.73
N MET A 166 8.14 -8.72 14.58
CA MET A 166 7.60 -10.02 14.25
C MET A 166 8.60 -11.08 14.74
N GLY A 167 8.48 -11.51 16.00
CA GLY A 167 9.52 -12.26 16.73
C GLY A 167 10.16 -13.49 16.06
N ASN A 168 9.58 -13.99 14.97
CA ASN A 168 10.11 -15.11 14.18
C ASN A 168 10.84 -14.68 12.89
N ALA A 169 11.04 -13.38 12.65
CA ALA A 169 11.60 -12.89 11.38
C ALA A 169 13.09 -13.20 11.23
N ASP A 170 13.85 -13.13 12.31
CA ASP A 170 15.28 -13.47 12.29
C ASP A 170 15.54 -14.95 12.64
N ALA A 171 14.51 -15.68 13.08
CA ALA A 171 14.62 -17.10 13.36
C ALA A 171 14.59 -17.92 12.05
N PRO A 172 15.39 -19.01 11.98
CA PRO A 172 15.24 -19.97 10.90
C PRO A 172 13.86 -20.62 10.92
N VAL A 173 13.27 -20.84 9.74
CA VAL A 173 11.98 -21.55 9.59
C VAL A 173 12.27 -22.94 9.05
N GLU A 174 12.22 -23.94 9.92
CA GLU A 174 12.44 -25.34 9.57
C GLU A 174 11.24 -25.94 8.84
N PHE A 175 11.53 -26.86 7.91
CA PHE A 175 10.51 -27.59 7.18
C PHE A 175 10.98 -29.01 6.86
N THR A 176 10.02 -29.93 6.77
CA THR A 176 10.26 -31.32 6.39
C THR A 176 9.08 -31.87 5.61
N ASN A 177 9.36 -32.64 4.55
CA ASN A 177 8.36 -33.45 3.88
C ASN A 177 9.01 -34.67 3.21
N HIS A 178 8.22 -35.69 2.90
CA HIS A 178 8.69 -36.88 2.20
C HIS A 178 7.62 -37.45 1.28
N ASN A 179 8.03 -38.26 0.31
CA ASN A 179 7.12 -38.99 -0.57
C ASN A 179 7.08 -40.50 -0.27
N ARG A 180 6.19 -41.21 -0.96
CA ARG A 180 6.05 -42.68 -0.88
C ARG A 180 7.30 -43.46 -1.32
N LYS A 181 8.20 -42.82 -2.09
CA LYS A 181 9.48 -43.39 -2.53
C LYS A 181 10.60 -43.22 -1.51
N LYS A 182 10.30 -42.69 -0.31
CA LYS A 182 11.28 -42.39 0.75
C LYS A 182 12.30 -41.33 0.34
N ILE A 183 11.96 -40.47 -0.63
CA ILE A 183 12.69 -39.23 -0.85
C ILE A 183 12.22 -38.26 0.24
N GLN A 184 13.15 -37.77 1.04
CA GLN A 184 12.88 -36.84 2.14
C GLN A 184 13.58 -35.52 1.85
N LEU A 185 12.84 -34.43 1.96
CA LEU A 185 13.33 -33.06 1.89
C LEU A 185 13.23 -32.45 3.28
N ASN A 186 14.37 -32.15 3.87
CA ASN A 186 14.49 -31.35 5.08
C ASN A 186 15.15 -30.02 4.72
N GLY A 187 14.91 -28.99 5.50
CA GLY A 187 15.61 -27.74 5.31
C GLY A 187 15.16 -26.65 6.26
N SER A 188 15.75 -25.49 6.09
CA SER A 188 15.34 -24.27 6.78
C SER A 188 15.51 -23.07 5.86
N ILE A 189 14.59 -22.12 5.98
CA ILE A 189 14.85 -20.75 5.53
C ILE A 189 15.68 -20.10 6.62
N LEU A 190 16.87 -19.57 6.29
CA LEU A 190 17.80 -19.07 7.31
C LEU A 190 17.24 -17.88 8.10
N ARG A 191 16.35 -17.10 7.48
CA ARG A 191 15.61 -15.99 8.09
C ARG A 191 14.16 -16.02 7.62
N GLY A 192 13.22 -16.16 8.54
CA GLY A 192 11.78 -16.18 8.22
C GLY A 192 11.25 -14.86 7.66
N GLY A 193 11.95 -13.75 7.90
CA GLY A 193 11.61 -12.40 7.45
C GLY A 193 12.57 -11.87 6.38
N ILE A 194 12.03 -11.18 5.38
CA ILE A 194 12.75 -10.64 4.23
C ILE A 194 12.25 -9.23 3.88
N LEU A 195 13.14 -8.43 3.29
CA LEU A 195 12.77 -7.16 2.66
C LEU A 195 12.80 -7.28 1.12
N PRO A 196 12.04 -6.46 0.38
CA PRO A 196 12.12 -6.41 -1.08
C PRO A 196 13.56 -6.20 -1.56
N GLY A 197 13.97 -6.94 -2.60
CA GLY A 197 15.33 -6.91 -3.14
C GLY A 197 16.38 -7.71 -2.37
N GLN A 198 16.07 -8.27 -1.19
CA GLN A 198 16.99 -9.19 -0.49
C GLN A 198 16.97 -10.61 -1.10
N ASN A 199 17.95 -11.43 -0.74
CA ASN A 199 17.94 -12.85 -1.06
C ASN A 199 17.24 -13.64 0.04
N LEU A 200 16.40 -14.58 -0.36
CA LEU A 200 15.82 -15.60 0.50
C LEU A 200 16.75 -16.83 0.49
N SER A 201 17.56 -16.98 1.54
CA SER A 201 18.51 -18.07 1.68
C SER A 201 17.87 -19.32 2.29
N ILE A 202 18.01 -20.46 1.62
CA ILE A 202 17.41 -21.74 1.98
C ILE A 202 18.52 -22.77 2.14
N GLN A 203 18.63 -23.35 3.33
CA GLN A 203 19.45 -24.53 3.56
C GLN A 203 18.62 -25.78 3.31
N LEU A 204 19.07 -26.65 2.41
CA LEU A 204 18.33 -27.82 1.94
C LEU A 204 19.15 -29.10 2.18
N ASP A 205 18.52 -30.10 2.79
CA ASP A 205 19.03 -31.45 3.02
C ASP A 205 18.04 -32.47 2.42
N LEU A 206 18.39 -33.01 1.25
CA LEU A 206 17.57 -33.96 0.51
C LEU A 206 18.21 -35.34 0.59
N THR A 207 17.44 -36.31 1.09
CA THR A 207 17.83 -37.71 1.19
C THR A 207 17.02 -38.54 0.19
N ASN A 208 17.72 -39.25 -0.70
CA ASN A 208 17.18 -40.07 -1.78
C ASN A 208 17.85 -41.46 -1.79
N PRO A 209 17.56 -42.30 -0.79
CA PRO A 209 18.36 -43.51 -0.52
C PRO A 209 18.31 -44.54 -1.65
N LYS A 210 17.24 -44.51 -2.48
CA LYS A 210 17.05 -45.40 -3.62
C LYS A 210 17.54 -44.80 -4.95
N GLN A 211 18.18 -43.63 -4.92
CA GLN A 211 18.72 -42.95 -6.10
C GLN A 211 17.68 -42.78 -7.21
N HIS A 212 16.43 -42.50 -6.83
CA HIS A 212 15.39 -42.21 -7.81
C HIS A 212 15.74 -40.91 -8.53
N GLN A 213 15.51 -40.85 -9.84
CA GLN A 213 15.79 -39.64 -10.59
C GLN A 213 14.85 -38.49 -10.19
N ILE A 214 15.45 -37.41 -9.69
CA ILE A 214 14.80 -36.14 -9.37
C ILE A 214 15.03 -35.21 -10.56
N LYS A 215 13.95 -34.83 -11.25
CA LYS A 215 14.03 -33.99 -12.44
C LYS A 215 14.53 -32.59 -12.10
N ARG A 216 13.92 -31.98 -11.08
CA ARG A 216 14.21 -30.64 -10.57
C ARG A 216 13.49 -30.36 -9.25
N ILE A 217 13.92 -29.32 -8.55
CA ILE A 217 13.14 -28.69 -7.48
C ILE A 217 12.73 -27.30 -7.96
N GLU A 218 11.42 -27.06 -8.00
CA GLU A 218 10.83 -25.77 -8.35
C GLU A 218 10.57 -24.98 -7.06
N ALA A 219 11.02 -23.73 -7.02
CA ALA A 219 10.74 -22.78 -5.96
C ALA A 219 9.75 -21.73 -6.47
N THR A 220 8.56 -21.69 -5.86
CA THR A 220 7.52 -20.69 -6.17
C THR A 220 7.25 -19.85 -4.94
N PHE A 221 7.41 -18.53 -5.07
CA PHE A 221 7.08 -17.59 -4.00
C PHE A 221 5.73 -16.93 -4.28
N ILE A 222 4.76 -17.16 -3.41
CA ILE A 222 3.37 -16.77 -3.59
C ILE A 222 2.99 -15.74 -2.53
N GLN A 223 2.36 -14.66 -2.97
CA GLN A 223 1.62 -13.75 -2.11
C GLN A 223 0.15 -14.16 -2.08
N HIS A 224 -0.36 -14.45 -0.89
CA HIS A 224 -1.78 -14.66 -0.66
C HIS A 224 -2.39 -13.36 -0.18
N ARG A 225 -3.50 -12.98 -0.80
CA ARG A 225 -4.27 -11.78 -0.51
C ARG A 225 -5.68 -12.18 -0.15
N GLN A 226 -6.23 -11.57 0.87
CA GLN A 226 -7.65 -11.70 1.18
C GLN A 226 -8.22 -10.31 1.43
N ILE A 227 -9.25 -9.93 0.69
CA ILE A 227 -10.05 -8.73 0.94
C ILE A 227 -11.49 -9.17 1.19
N ALA A 228 -12.02 -8.83 2.37
CA ALA A 228 -13.26 -9.39 2.87
C ALA A 228 -13.20 -10.94 2.83
N ASN A 229 -14.10 -11.57 2.08
CA ASN A 229 -14.17 -13.03 1.93
C ASN A 229 -13.55 -13.53 0.60
N ILE A 230 -12.98 -12.64 -0.21
CA ILE A 230 -12.37 -12.97 -1.48
C ILE A 230 -10.89 -13.22 -1.28
N ARG A 231 -10.43 -14.41 -1.69
CA ARG A 231 -9.02 -14.81 -1.67
C ARG A 231 -8.45 -14.73 -3.08
N ASP A 232 -7.23 -14.26 -3.18
CA ASP A 232 -6.46 -14.11 -4.40
C ASP A 232 -5.01 -14.51 -4.14
N GLN A 233 -4.31 -14.94 -5.19
CA GLN A 233 -2.93 -15.35 -5.12
C GLN A 233 -2.14 -14.72 -6.26
N GLN A 234 -1.00 -14.15 -5.94
CA GLN A 234 -0.05 -13.67 -6.93
C GLN A 234 1.27 -14.42 -6.80
N ILE A 235 1.72 -15.03 -7.90
CA ILE A 235 3.07 -15.58 -7.99
C ILE A 235 4.04 -14.41 -8.15
N ILE A 236 4.95 -14.25 -7.18
CA ILE A 236 5.99 -13.23 -7.18
C ILE A 236 7.16 -13.67 -8.05
N PHE A 237 7.59 -14.91 -7.88
CA PHE A 237 8.54 -15.57 -8.77
C PHE A 237 8.31 -17.08 -8.80
N ASN A 238 8.79 -17.71 -9.88
CA ASN A 238 8.88 -19.15 -10.02
C ASN A 238 10.20 -19.48 -10.72
N CYS A 239 11.06 -20.26 -10.07
CA CYS A 239 12.36 -20.65 -10.61
C CYS A 239 12.70 -22.11 -10.26
N ASN A 240 13.67 -22.68 -10.96
CA ASN A 240 14.27 -23.96 -10.58
C ASN A 240 15.48 -23.70 -9.69
N LEU A 241 15.66 -24.50 -8.64
CA LEU A 241 16.88 -24.44 -7.85
C LEU A 241 18.10 -24.84 -8.71
N PRO A 242 19.17 -24.03 -8.74
CA PRO A 242 20.34 -24.31 -9.57
C PRO A 242 21.02 -25.59 -9.11
N GLY A 243 21.68 -26.31 -10.04
CA GLY A 243 22.42 -27.54 -9.71
C GLY A 243 21.58 -28.79 -9.46
N ILE A 244 20.24 -28.69 -9.40
CA ILE A 244 19.35 -29.85 -9.26
C ILE A 244 18.63 -30.12 -10.59
N TYR A 245 19.35 -30.73 -11.53
CA TYR A 245 18.78 -31.21 -12.79
C TYR A 245 19.13 -32.67 -13.00
N GLN A 246 18.10 -33.52 -13.16
CA GLN A 246 18.28 -34.97 -13.30
C GLN A 246 19.13 -35.60 -12.18
N PHE A 247 19.03 -35.07 -10.97
CA PHE A 247 19.78 -35.48 -9.79
C PHE A 247 19.42 -36.92 -9.37
N GLN A 248 20.43 -37.74 -9.08
CA GLN A 248 20.28 -39.13 -8.65
C GLN A 248 21.09 -39.48 -7.39
N GLU A 249 21.89 -38.55 -6.87
CA GLU A 249 22.74 -38.84 -5.72
C GLU A 249 21.90 -39.13 -4.46
N PRO A 250 22.43 -39.91 -3.51
CA PRO A 250 21.67 -40.31 -2.33
C PRO A 250 21.42 -39.16 -1.35
N ILE A 251 22.28 -38.13 -1.34
CA ILE A 251 22.24 -37.02 -0.39
C ILE A 251 22.62 -35.74 -1.12
N LEU A 252 21.88 -34.66 -0.88
CA LEU A 252 22.25 -33.30 -1.27
C LEU A 252 22.14 -32.40 -0.04
N LYS A 253 23.22 -31.69 0.30
CA LYS A 253 23.24 -30.67 1.34
C LYS A 253 23.79 -29.37 0.76
N GLN A 254 22.94 -28.39 0.56
CA GLN A 254 23.33 -27.14 -0.12
C GLN A 254 22.51 -25.96 0.38
N VAL A 255 23.12 -24.78 0.33
CA VAL A 255 22.44 -23.50 0.54
C VAL A 255 22.14 -22.88 -0.82
N PHE A 256 20.90 -22.41 -1.00
CA PHE A 256 20.42 -21.73 -2.19
C PHE A 256 19.98 -20.33 -1.83
N ASP A 257 20.39 -19.35 -2.64
CA ASP A 257 19.93 -17.96 -2.52
C ASP A 257 18.92 -17.65 -3.64
N LEU A 258 17.69 -17.30 -3.26
CA LEU A 258 16.66 -16.89 -4.20
C LEU A 258 16.50 -15.36 -4.17
N SER A 259 16.82 -14.69 -5.26
CA SER A 259 16.69 -13.23 -5.34
C SER A 259 15.23 -12.81 -5.46
N LEU A 260 14.78 -11.95 -4.55
CA LEU A 260 13.48 -11.29 -4.64
C LEU A 260 13.54 -10.11 -5.61
N PRO A 261 12.44 -9.79 -6.30
CA PRO A 261 12.39 -8.60 -7.11
C PRO A 261 12.57 -7.35 -6.23
N THR A 262 13.26 -6.34 -6.78
CA THR A 262 13.42 -5.01 -6.16
C THR A 262 12.17 -4.14 -6.32
N THR A 263 11.16 -4.61 -7.05
CA THR A 263 9.88 -3.92 -7.20
C THR A 263 9.11 -3.89 -5.89
N TYR A 264 8.16 -2.97 -5.80
CA TYR A 264 7.24 -2.88 -4.66
C TYR A 264 6.57 -4.23 -4.36
N LEU A 265 6.75 -4.71 -3.13
CA LEU A 265 6.03 -5.85 -2.56
C LEU A 265 5.29 -5.36 -1.31
N PRO A 266 3.95 -5.50 -1.26
CA PRO A 266 3.18 -5.21 -0.05
C PRO A 266 3.68 -6.06 1.14
N PRO A 267 3.90 -5.51 2.34
CA PRO A 267 4.36 -6.32 3.46
C PRO A 267 3.31 -7.37 3.89
N THR A 268 3.76 -8.37 4.64
CA THR A 268 2.87 -9.22 5.45
C THR A 268 2.14 -8.30 6.41
N TYR A 269 0.82 -8.23 6.28
CA TYR A 269 0.01 -7.23 6.96
C TYR A 269 -1.42 -7.70 7.18
N GLU A 270 -1.99 -7.29 8.31
CA GLU A 270 -3.39 -7.50 8.64
C GLU A 270 -4.02 -6.15 8.97
N PHE A 271 -5.15 -5.87 8.34
CA PHE A 271 -5.94 -4.68 8.58
C PHE A 271 -7.40 -5.06 8.69
N THR A 272 -8.07 -4.55 9.72
CA THR A 272 -9.51 -4.70 9.89
C THR A 272 -10.11 -3.33 10.15
N THR A 273 -11.27 -3.07 9.57
CA THR A 273 -12.03 -1.85 9.86
C THR A 273 -13.52 -2.10 9.69
N THR A 274 -14.32 -1.22 10.28
CA THR A 274 -15.78 -1.24 10.19
C THR A 274 -16.25 0.02 9.50
N HIS A 275 -17.01 -0.13 8.41
CA HIS A 275 -17.61 0.98 7.68
C HIS A 275 -19.08 0.67 7.41
N ASN A 276 -19.99 1.58 7.76
CA ASN A 276 -21.44 1.41 7.60
C ASN A 276 -21.97 0.07 8.14
N ASN A 277 -21.59 -0.31 9.37
CA ASN A 277 -21.93 -1.58 10.02
C ASN A 277 -21.42 -2.85 9.31
N SER A 278 -20.57 -2.72 8.30
CA SER A 278 -19.91 -3.85 7.63
C SER A 278 -18.44 -3.86 8.01
N SER A 279 -17.97 -4.96 8.61
CA SER A 279 -16.56 -5.20 8.84
C SER A 279 -15.93 -5.83 7.61
N PHE A 280 -14.76 -5.35 7.20
CA PHE A 280 -13.93 -6.06 6.23
C PHE A 280 -12.48 -6.13 6.73
N GLY A 281 -11.81 -7.20 6.34
CA GLY A 281 -10.39 -7.42 6.60
C GLY A 281 -9.59 -7.44 5.31
N ILE A 282 -8.35 -6.97 5.39
CA ILE A 282 -7.32 -7.12 4.37
C ILE A 282 -6.19 -7.92 5.00
N PHE A 283 -5.90 -9.10 4.46
CA PHE A 283 -4.86 -10.00 4.95
C PHE A 283 -3.89 -10.30 3.83
N ILE A 284 -2.60 -10.12 4.11
CA ILE A 284 -1.52 -10.38 3.17
C ILE A 284 -0.49 -11.25 3.87
N HIS A 285 -0.20 -12.41 3.30
CA HIS A 285 0.84 -13.32 3.77
C HIS A 285 1.55 -13.97 2.60
N TYR A 286 2.74 -14.51 2.87
CA TYR A 286 3.60 -15.07 1.84
C TYR A 286 3.99 -16.51 2.17
N GLU A 287 4.20 -17.28 1.12
CA GLU A 287 4.53 -18.69 1.20
C GLU A 287 5.57 -19.01 0.12
N LEU A 288 6.64 -19.69 0.53
CA LEU A 288 7.57 -20.33 -0.38
C LEU A 288 7.15 -21.80 -0.53
N ILE A 289 6.86 -22.21 -1.75
CA ILE A 289 6.58 -23.60 -2.11
C ILE A 289 7.80 -24.20 -2.80
N LEU A 290 8.33 -25.28 -2.24
CA LEU A 290 9.38 -26.09 -2.87
C LEU A 290 8.75 -27.39 -3.39
N ALA A 291 8.58 -27.49 -4.71
CA ALA A 291 8.01 -28.65 -5.37
C ALA A 291 9.11 -29.54 -5.97
N VAL A 292 9.26 -30.75 -5.42
CA VAL A 292 10.22 -31.76 -5.90
C VAL A 292 9.57 -32.58 -7.01
N LYS A 293 10.07 -32.42 -8.23
CA LYS A 293 9.62 -33.15 -9.42
C LYS A 293 10.50 -34.37 -9.65
N THR A 294 9.89 -35.53 -9.82
CA THR A 294 10.57 -36.82 -9.88
C THR A 294 10.17 -37.58 -11.15
N VAL A 295 10.90 -38.64 -11.48
CA VAL A 295 10.48 -39.58 -12.53
C VAL A 295 9.59 -40.67 -11.94
N GLY A 296 8.42 -40.87 -12.55
CA GLY A 296 7.44 -41.91 -12.20
C GLY A 296 6.09 -41.32 -11.77
N ILE A 297 5.13 -42.21 -11.50
CA ILE A 297 3.75 -41.83 -11.17
C ILE A 297 3.64 -41.56 -9.67
N PHE A 298 2.95 -40.48 -9.28
CA PHE A 298 2.64 -40.12 -7.89
C PHE A 298 3.85 -40.00 -6.94
N SER A 299 5.01 -39.61 -7.47
CA SER A 299 6.21 -39.41 -6.65
C SER A 299 6.60 -37.95 -6.44
N ASP A 300 5.93 -37.02 -7.11
CA ASP A 300 6.10 -35.61 -6.85
C ASP A 300 5.51 -35.25 -5.48
N PHE A 301 6.17 -34.32 -4.80
CA PHE A 301 5.69 -33.78 -3.53
C PHE A 301 6.15 -32.34 -3.40
N GLN A 302 5.51 -31.60 -2.49
CA GLN A 302 5.88 -30.22 -2.23
C GLN A 302 5.84 -29.94 -0.74
N VAL A 303 6.66 -29.01 -0.29
CA VAL A 303 6.59 -28.44 1.05
C VAL A 303 6.29 -26.96 0.91
N SER A 304 5.53 -26.41 1.84
CA SER A 304 5.38 -24.98 1.91
C SER A 304 5.77 -24.40 3.24
N VAL A 305 6.32 -23.19 3.16
CA VAL A 305 7.03 -22.54 4.25
C VAL A 305 6.54 -21.10 4.30
N PRO A 306 5.98 -20.63 5.43
CA PRO A 306 5.56 -19.25 5.57
C PRO A 306 6.78 -18.33 5.57
N VAL A 307 6.64 -17.16 4.95
CA VAL A 307 7.67 -16.13 4.90
C VAL A 307 7.04 -14.79 5.25
N MET A 308 7.73 -13.96 6.01
CA MET A 308 7.29 -12.61 6.37
C MET A 308 7.99 -11.59 5.49
N VAL A 309 7.22 -10.69 4.86
CA VAL A 309 7.76 -9.57 4.09
C VAL A 309 7.58 -8.30 4.92
N GLY A 310 8.68 -7.60 5.20
CA GLY A 310 8.66 -6.32 5.89
C GLY A 310 8.94 -5.15 4.96
N THR A 311 8.94 -3.93 5.50
CA THR A 311 9.26 -2.71 4.75
C THR A 311 10.47 -1.97 5.27
N GLU A 312 10.97 -2.31 6.46
CA GLU A 312 12.07 -1.61 7.11
C GLU A 312 13.03 -2.59 7.77
N SER A 313 14.33 -2.29 7.66
CA SER A 313 15.40 -3.00 8.36
C SER A 313 15.65 -2.41 9.74
N LEU A 314 16.25 -3.20 10.64
CA LEU A 314 16.84 -2.70 11.89
C LEU A 314 17.90 -1.62 11.63
N SER A 315 18.61 -1.73 10.51
CA SER A 315 19.66 -0.79 10.09
C SER A 315 19.13 0.63 9.85
N ASP A 316 17.84 0.75 9.53
CA ASP A 316 17.24 2.00 9.07
C ASP A 316 16.82 2.91 10.22
N ARG A 317 17.12 2.56 11.49
CA ARG A 317 16.91 3.50 12.60
C ARG A 317 17.80 4.72 12.36
N PRO A 318 17.24 5.89 12.01
CA PRO A 318 18.04 7.10 12.01
C PRO A 318 18.52 7.29 13.45
N GLN A 319 19.80 7.61 13.65
CA GLN A 319 20.39 7.97 14.95
C GLN A 319 19.71 9.18 15.64
N GLN A 320 18.56 9.65 15.14
CA GLN A 320 17.81 10.79 15.64
C GLN A 320 17.28 10.61 17.06
N GLN A 321 17.10 9.39 17.56
CA GLN A 321 16.74 9.19 18.98
C GLN A 321 17.91 9.41 19.96
N GLN A 322 19.16 9.53 19.51
CA GLN A 322 20.27 9.88 20.41
C GLN A 322 20.44 11.40 20.62
N PHE A 323 19.79 12.25 19.82
CA PHE A 323 19.87 13.71 19.99
C PHE A 323 18.77 14.30 20.89
N SER A 324 17.63 13.63 21.06
CA SER A 324 16.55 14.14 21.92
C SER A 324 16.82 14.00 23.44
N ASP A 325 17.69 13.06 23.84
CA ASP A 325 18.03 12.86 25.25
C ASP A 325 19.20 13.74 25.74
N GLN A 326 19.97 14.36 24.85
CA GLN A 326 21.01 15.32 25.24
C GLN A 326 20.50 16.75 25.45
N PHE A 327 19.36 17.13 24.85
CA PHE A 327 18.79 18.47 25.05
C PHE A 327 17.82 18.57 26.24
N SER A 328 17.38 17.45 26.82
CA SER A 328 16.48 17.45 27.98
C SER A 328 17.21 17.64 29.33
N LYS A 329 18.54 17.78 29.35
CA LYS A 329 19.34 18.01 30.57
C LYS A 329 19.94 19.41 30.71
N SER A 330 19.71 20.33 29.77
CA SER A 330 20.31 21.68 29.80
C SER A 330 19.31 22.84 29.81
N ALA A 331 18.13 22.64 30.39
CA ALA A 331 17.17 23.71 30.68
C ALA A 331 16.65 23.60 32.12
N MET A 332 17.55 23.66 33.09
CA MET A 332 17.27 24.29 34.38
C MET A 332 18.06 25.60 34.40
N VAL A 333 17.51 26.63 33.76
CA VAL A 333 17.91 28.02 33.99
C VAL A 333 16.86 28.63 34.89
N GLU A 334 17.38 29.21 35.97
CA GLU A 334 16.68 29.84 37.07
C GLU A 334 15.56 30.78 36.62
N SER A 335 14.40 30.61 37.25
CA SER A 335 13.36 31.62 37.33
C SER A 335 13.87 32.82 38.11
N ILE A 336 14.21 33.90 37.41
CA ILE A 336 14.27 35.23 38.00
C ILE A 336 13.03 35.99 37.54
N LEU A 337 12.30 36.48 38.53
CA LEU A 337 11.17 37.39 38.41
C LEU A 337 11.49 38.55 37.46
N ASP A 338 10.53 38.92 36.62
CA ASP A 338 10.11 40.32 36.60
C ASP A 338 8.66 40.50 36.14
N GLN A 339 7.98 41.34 36.92
CA GLN A 339 6.61 41.78 36.76
C GLN A 339 6.55 42.93 35.73
N ASN A 340 5.35 43.11 35.17
CA ASN A 340 4.85 44.30 34.46
C ASN A 340 5.16 44.42 32.95
N GLY A 341 4.12 44.16 32.15
CA GLY A 341 4.09 44.55 30.74
C GLY A 341 2.93 43.92 29.98
N SER A 342 1.68 44.31 30.28
CA SER A 342 0.54 43.98 29.42
C SER A 342 0.71 44.66 28.05
N PRO A 343 0.49 43.96 26.92
CA PRO A 343 0.51 44.58 25.60
C PRO A 343 -0.69 45.53 25.41
N PRO A 344 -0.53 46.63 24.66
CA PRO A 344 -1.59 47.61 24.44
C PRO A 344 -2.76 47.01 23.65
N SER A 345 -3.98 47.36 24.04
CA SER A 345 -5.19 46.95 23.34
C SER A 345 -5.26 47.59 21.95
N TYR A 346 -5.80 46.80 21.00
CA TYR A 346 -5.86 47.09 19.56
C TYR A 346 -6.78 48.27 19.18
N GLU A 347 -7.34 49.02 20.13
CA GLU A 347 -8.33 50.08 19.88
C GLU A 347 -7.75 51.47 19.58
N MET A 348 -6.43 51.69 19.71
CA MET A 348 -5.82 53.01 19.46
C MET A 348 -5.27 53.24 18.04
N ALA A 349 -5.26 52.24 17.17
CA ALA A 349 -4.71 52.38 15.81
C ALA A 349 -5.68 52.98 14.76
N MET A 350 -6.94 53.26 15.12
CA MET A 350 -7.99 53.68 14.16
C MET A 350 -8.47 55.13 14.33
N ARG A 351 -7.64 56.04 14.87
CA ARG A 351 -8.05 57.44 15.09
C ARG A 351 -7.25 58.55 14.44
N ASN A 352 -6.24 58.25 13.62
CA ASN A 352 -5.46 59.29 12.92
C ASN A 352 -5.39 59.04 11.41
N GLU A 353 -6.54 59.09 10.73
CA GLU A 353 -6.62 59.48 9.32
C GLU A 353 -7.91 60.27 9.11
N LEU A 354 -7.87 61.55 9.48
CA LEU A 354 -8.76 62.62 9.00
C LEU A 354 -8.22 63.94 9.56
N LYS A 355 -7.23 64.50 8.87
CA LYS A 355 -6.98 65.95 8.78
C LYS A 355 -6.17 66.24 7.52
#